data_AF-A0A382R7X5-F1
#
_entry.id   AF-A0A382R7X5-F1
#
_cell.length_a   1.000
_cell.length_b   1.000
_cell.length_c   1.000
_cell.angle_alpha   90.00
_cell.angle_beta   90.00
_cell.angle_gamma   90.00
#
_symmetry.space_group_name_H-M   'P 1'
#
loop_
_entity.id
_entity.type
_entity.pdbx_description
1 polymer ?
#
loop_
_entity_poly.entity_id
_entity_poly.type
_entity_poly.pdbx_seq_one_letter_code
_entity_poly.pdbx_strand_id
1 'polypeptide(L)'
;VINPLDEVINKFKYSTNAHIPCGYEPVKNKRKPTSCCLLCRKTIAEIGGKRIATQKTLGTYLSNMFRAGGDPAFPEFSIKLNESTFIVLYGIKDIWTKNIITKVKEAYLNNEHPWFCQKCAGKVCQICGQILIHPVGSNVIYENGSMAHVPALGYNPGCVYYKCSNFRGRESK
;
A
#
# COMPACT_ATOMS: atom_id res chain seq x y z
N VAL A 1 26.60 2.86 -3.46
CA VAL A 1 25.60 3.55 -4.30
C VAL A 1 24.25 3.34 -3.64
N ILE A 2 23.75 4.34 -2.92
CA ILE A 2 22.50 4.25 -2.17
C ILE A 2 21.35 4.34 -3.17
N ASN A 3 20.39 3.43 -3.09
CA ASN A 3 19.22 3.42 -3.98
C ASN A 3 18.39 4.69 -3.70
N PRO A 4 17.95 5.45 -4.72
CA PRO A 4 17.08 6.62 -4.52
C PRO A 4 15.84 6.35 -3.66
N LEU A 5 15.34 5.11 -3.64
CA LEU A 5 14.27 4.70 -2.72
C LEU A 5 14.66 4.77 -1.24
N ASP A 6 15.92 4.47 -0.90
CA ASP A 6 16.40 4.45 0.49
C ASP A 6 16.55 5.86 1.08
N GLU A 7 16.85 6.87 0.25
CA GLU A 7 16.86 8.28 0.67
C GLU A 7 15.44 8.82 0.90
N VAL A 8 14.50 8.44 0.03
CA VAL A 8 13.09 8.83 0.15
C VAL A 8 12.50 8.21 1.42
N ILE A 9 12.77 6.93 1.70
CA ILE A 9 12.27 6.23 2.91
C ILE A 9 12.83 6.85 4.20
N ASN A 10 14.10 7.25 4.22
CA ASN A 10 14.73 7.81 5.41
C ASN A 10 14.23 9.22 5.80
N LYS A 11 13.66 9.97 4.86
CA LYS A 11 13.21 11.36 5.08
C LYS A 11 11.86 11.47 5.82
N PHE A 12 11.04 10.42 5.86
CA PHE A 12 9.68 10.46 6.43
C PHE A 12 9.58 10.00 7.90
N LYS A 13 10.68 10.08 8.67
CA LYS A 13 10.77 9.45 9.99
C LYS A 13 9.78 9.94 11.05
N TYR A 14 9.15 11.10 10.95
CA TYR A 14 8.15 11.53 11.94
C TYR A 14 7.09 12.45 11.32
N SER A 15 5.87 11.95 11.17
CA SER A 15 4.66 12.78 11.00
C SER A 15 3.46 12.00 11.52
N THR A 16 3.29 12.05 12.83
CA THR A 16 2.05 11.72 13.54
C THR A 16 1.04 12.82 13.27
N ASN A 17 -0.20 12.44 12.98
CA ASN A 17 -1.38 13.29 12.75
C ASN A 17 -1.47 13.93 11.35
N ALA A 18 -1.82 13.11 10.36
CA ALA A 18 -2.68 13.57 9.29
C ALA A 18 -3.86 12.62 9.18
N HIS A 19 -5.06 13.18 9.22
CA HIS A 19 -6.30 12.49 8.96
C HIS A 19 -6.19 11.82 7.59
N ILE A 20 -6.00 10.50 7.55
CA ILE A 20 -6.26 9.72 6.34
C ILE A 20 -7.76 9.88 6.14
N PRO A 21 -8.24 10.43 5.02
CA PRO A 21 -9.66 10.51 4.79
C PRO A 21 -10.20 9.08 4.87
N CYS A 22 -10.99 8.84 5.93
CA CYS A 22 -11.78 7.64 6.12
C CYS A 22 -12.91 7.66 5.07
N GLY A 23 -12.54 7.56 3.79
CA GLY A 23 -13.44 7.23 2.71
C GLY A 23 -13.65 5.72 2.70
N TYR A 24 -14.26 5.19 3.77
CA TYR A 24 -14.78 3.83 3.75
C TYR A 24 -16.10 3.87 2.99
N GLU A 25 -16.03 3.91 1.66
CA GLU A 25 -17.17 3.43 0.88
C GLU A 25 -17.11 1.90 0.90
N PRO A 26 -18.16 1.19 1.36
CA PRO A 26 -18.24 -0.24 1.17
C PRO A 26 -18.31 -0.47 -0.35
N VAL A 27 -17.18 -0.80 -0.95
CA VAL A 27 -17.13 -1.20 -2.36
C VAL A 27 -18.05 -2.41 -2.48
N LYS A 28 -19.24 -2.22 -3.06
CA LYS A 28 -20.26 -3.26 -3.25
C LYS A 28 -19.72 -4.51 -3.98
N ASN A 29 -18.56 -4.40 -4.63
CA ASN A 29 -17.81 -5.49 -5.22
C ASN A 29 -16.42 -5.64 -4.60
N LYS A 30 -16.22 -6.69 -3.79
CA LYS A 30 -14.90 -7.11 -3.32
C LYS A 30 -14.09 -7.61 -4.52
N ARG A 31 -13.13 -6.81 -4.98
CA ARG A 31 -12.20 -7.20 -6.05
C ARG A 31 -11.09 -8.06 -5.46
N LYS A 32 -10.81 -9.20 -6.09
CA LYS A 32 -9.64 -10.00 -5.70
C LYS A 32 -8.36 -9.20 -5.95
N PRO A 33 -7.32 -9.36 -5.13
CA PRO A 33 -6.04 -8.74 -5.41
C PRO A 33 -5.49 -9.26 -6.74
N THR A 34 -4.80 -8.39 -7.47
CA THR A 34 -3.94 -8.80 -8.59
C THR A 34 -2.96 -9.91 -8.16
N SER A 35 -2.47 -10.74 -9.08
CA SER A 35 -1.57 -11.86 -8.74
C SER A 35 -0.22 -11.43 -8.16
N CYS A 36 0.27 -10.25 -8.56
CA CYS A 36 1.60 -9.74 -8.23
C CYS A 36 1.56 -8.32 -7.66
N CYS A 37 2.57 -7.98 -6.87
CA CYS A 37 2.81 -6.60 -6.43
C CYS A 37 2.91 -5.68 -7.65
N LEU A 38 2.22 -4.54 -7.59
CA LEU A 38 2.16 -3.57 -8.69
C LEU A 38 3.55 -3.04 -9.08
N LEU A 39 4.45 -2.87 -8.10
CA LEU A 39 5.76 -2.27 -8.29
C LEU A 39 6.84 -3.29 -8.65
N CYS A 40 7.04 -4.32 -7.83
CA CYS A 40 8.13 -5.30 -8.04
C CYS A 40 7.72 -6.56 -8.81
N ARG A 41 6.43 -6.72 -9.14
CA ARG A 41 5.89 -7.87 -9.92
C ARG A 41 6.10 -9.25 -9.32
N LYS A 42 6.60 -9.33 -8.09
CA LYS A 42 6.66 -10.57 -7.30
C LYS A 42 5.29 -10.93 -6.73
N THR A 43 5.01 -12.21 -6.64
CA THR A 43 3.84 -12.78 -5.96
C THR A 43 3.95 -12.64 -4.45
N ILE A 44 2.85 -12.84 -3.72
CA ILE A 44 2.89 -12.86 -2.25
C ILE A 44 3.72 -14.05 -1.72
N ALA A 45 3.75 -15.17 -2.44
CA ALA A 45 4.51 -16.36 -2.06
C ALA A 45 6.03 -16.09 -2.11
N GLU A 46 6.51 -15.36 -3.12
CA GLU A 46 7.93 -15.00 -3.25
C GLU A 46 8.39 -13.96 -2.21
N ILE A 47 7.49 -13.10 -1.73
CA ILE A 47 7.83 -12.00 -0.82
C ILE A 47 7.59 -12.37 0.64
N GLY A 48 6.54 -13.14 0.90
CA GLY A 48 5.94 -13.31 2.22
C GLY A 48 5.16 -12.07 2.68
N GLY A 49 4.69 -12.12 3.93
CA GLY A 49 3.99 -10.99 4.58
C GLY A 49 2.56 -10.79 4.09
N LYS A 50 2.17 -9.52 3.95
CA LYS A 50 0.80 -9.09 3.62
C LYS A 50 0.77 -8.19 2.38
N ARG A 51 -0.37 -8.22 1.68
CA ARG A 51 -0.65 -7.34 0.53
C ARG A 51 -1.19 -6.00 1.02
N ILE A 52 -0.44 -4.92 0.80
CA ILE A 52 -0.86 -3.57 1.16
C ILE A 52 -1.74 -3.04 0.03
N ALA A 53 -3.03 -2.85 0.29
CA ALA A 53 -3.93 -2.21 -0.67
C ALA A 53 -3.68 -0.70 -0.68
N THR A 54 -3.70 -0.10 0.51
CA THR A 54 -3.56 1.35 0.65
C THR A 54 -2.88 1.74 1.97
N GLN A 55 -2.20 2.88 1.96
CA GLN A 55 -1.63 3.57 3.13
C GLN A 55 -1.54 5.06 2.82
N LYS A 56 -1.17 5.91 3.80
CA LYS A 56 -1.05 7.37 3.60
C LYS A 56 -0.17 7.74 2.40
N THR A 57 0.96 7.07 2.23
CA THR A 57 1.99 7.43 1.24
C THR A 57 1.84 6.72 -0.10
N LEU A 58 0.85 5.82 -0.25
CA LEU A 58 0.69 4.99 -1.45
C LEU A 58 -0.68 4.31 -1.49
N GLY A 59 -1.46 4.55 -2.53
CA GLY A 59 -2.70 3.81 -2.75
C GLY A 59 -3.44 4.19 -4.02
N THR A 60 -4.47 3.39 -4.33
CA THR A 60 -5.41 3.65 -5.42
C THR A 60 -6.84 3.36 -4.98
N TYR A 61 -7.81 4.11 -5.50
CA TYR A 61 -9.23 3.81 -5.30
C TYR A 61 -10.06 4.26 -6.51
N LEU A 62 -11.31 3.80 -6.60
CA LEU A 62 -12.24 4.27 -7.62
C LEU A 62 -13.08 5.42 -7.07
N SER A 63 -13.36 6.40 -7.92
CA SER A 63 -14.18 7.56 -7.59
C SER A 63 -15.11 7.87 -8.77
N ASN A 64 -16.33 8.29 -8.50
CA ASN A 64 -17.23 8.87 -9.51
C ASN A 64 -16.95 10.35 -9.77
N MET A 65 -16.03 10.95 -9.01
CA MET A 65 -15.60 12.33 -9.14
C MET A 65 -14.13 12.41 -9.52
N PHE A 66 -13.79 13.36 -10.40
CA PHE A 66 -12.40 13.71 -10.67
C PHE A 66 -11.75 14.31 -9.41
N ARG A 67 -10.57 13.80 -9.06
CA ARG A 67 -9.70 14.27 -7.97
C ARG A 67 -8.35 14.71 -8.54
N ALA A 68 -7.88 15.87 -8.10
CA ALA A 68 -6.53 16.36 -8.32
C ALA A 68 -6.12 17.27 -7.15
N GLY A 69 -4.85 17.25 -6.76
CA GLY A 69 -4.34 18.05 -5.64
C GLY A 69 -4.18 17.22 -4.37
N GLY A 70 -4.80 17.62 -3.26
CA GLY A 70 -4.64 16.93 -1.97
C GLY A 70 -3.41 17.38 -1.18
N ASP A 71 -2.92 16.51 -0.28
CA ASP A 71 -1.71 16.77 0.52
C ASP A 71 -0.52 17.01 -0.43
N PRO A 72 0.17 18.17 -0.38
CA PRO A 72 1.31 18.44 -1.26
C PRO A 72 2.44 17.40 -1.15
N ALA A 73 2.59 16.73 0.00
CA ALA A 73 3.56 15.65 0.19
C ALA A 73 3.08 14.32 -0.42
N PHE A 74 1.76 14.13 -0.53
CA PHE A 74 1.11 12.90 -1.00
C PHE A 74 -0.07 13.23 -1.93
N PRO A 75 0.20 13.85 -3.10
CA PRO A 75 -0.87 14.37 -3.94
C PRO A 75 -1.73 13.25 -4.51
N GLU A 76 -2.99 13.58 -4.73
CA GLU A 76 -3.96 12.81 -5.49
C GLU A 76 -4.02 13.29 -6.94
N PHE A 77 -4.25 12.35 -7.86
CA PHE A 77 -4.63 12.67 -9.22
C PHE A 77 -5.44 11.53 -9.84
N SER A 78 -6.33 11.90 -10.75
CA SER A 78 -7.27 10.96 -11.36
C SER A 78 -6.88 10.59 -12.78
N ILE A 79 -7.08 9.33 -13.11
CA ILE A 79 -7.07 8.82 -14.48
C ILE A 79 -8.48 8.33 -14.83
N LYS A 80 -8.96 8.66 -16.03
CA LYS A 80 -10.29 8.21 -16.49
C LYS A 80 -10.27 6.70 -16.74
N LEU A 81 -11.21 5.98 -16.10
CA LEU A 81 -11.43 4.55 -16.34
C LEU A 81 -12.53 4.34 -17.39
N ASN A 82 -13.66 5.04 -17.22
CA ASN A 82 -14.78 5.09 -18.16
C ASN A 82 -15.50 6.45 -18.03
N GLU A 83 -16.67 6.62 -18.65
CA GLU A 83 -17.42 7.90 -18.65
C GLU A 83 -17.82 8.40 -17.26
N SER A 84 -18.07 7.52 -16.30
CA SER A 84 -18.58 7.87 -14.97
C SER A 84 -17.63 7.51 -13.83
N THR A 85 -16.48 6.91 -14.14
CA THR A 85 -15.55 6.36 -13.13
C THR A 85 -14.12 6.80 -13.42
N PHE A 86 -13.47 7.27 -12.38
CA PHE A 86 -12.05 7.58 -12.31
C PHE A 86 -11.34 6.59 -11.40
N ILE A 87 -10.08 6.32 -11.70
CA ILE A 87 -9.15 5.76 -10.73
C ILE A 87 -8.39 6.94 -10.13
N VAL A 88 -8.44 7.07 -8.82
CA VAL A 88 -7.63 8.03 -8.07
C VAL A 88 -6.35 7.34 -7.62
N LEU A 89 -5.22 7.93 -7.94
CA LEU A 89 -3.89 7.55 -7.49
C LEU A 89 -3.44 8.58 -6.46
N TYR A 90 -2.83 8.15 -5.36
CA TYR A 90 -2.33 9.07 -4.37
C TYR A 90 -1.06 8.58 -3.68
N GLY A 91 -0.31 9.50 -3.08
CA GLY A 91 0.95 9.19 -2.40
C GLY A 91 2.17 9.80 -3.05
N ILE A 92 3.32 9.13 -2.92
CA ILE A 92 4.61 9.61 -3.44
C ILE A 92 4.54 9.71 -4.97
N LYS A 93 4.65 10.94 -5.50
CA LYS A 93 4.46 11.26 -6.92
C LYS A 93 5.32 10.41 -7.86
N ASP A 94 6.59 10.23 -7.53
CA ASP A 94 7.57 9.58 -8.42
C ASP A 94 7.34 8.07 -8.60
N ILE A 95 6.52 7.45 -7.73
CA ILE A 95 6.11 6.05 -7.90
C ILE A 95 5.22 5.89 -9.14
N TRP A 96 4.42 6.91 -9.46
CA TRP A 96 3.39 6.83 -10.49
C TRP A 96 3.93 7.16 -11.89
N THR A 97 4.84 6.32 -12.37
CA THR A 97 5.30 6.37 -13.76
C THR A 97 4.21 5.93 -14.73
N LYS A 98 4.31 6.32 -16.01
CA LYS A 98 3.37 5.89 -17.08
C LYS A 98 3.15 4.37 -17.11
N ASN A 99 4.22 3.59 -16.88
CA ASN A 99 4.16 2.13 -16.83
C ASN A 99 3.31 1.63 -15.66
N ILE A 100 3.51 2.18 -14.45
CA ILE A 100 2.73 1.81 -13.27
C ILE A 100 1.26 2.21 -13.44
N ILE A 101 1.00 3.42 -13.95
CA ILE A 101 -0.35 3.91 -14.23
C ILE A 101 -1.10 2.96 -15.19
N THR A 102 -0.42 2.50 -16.24
CA THR A 102 -0.99 1.55 -17.21
C THR A 102 -1.41 0.25 -16.52
N LYS A 103 -0.54 -0.32 -15.68
CA LYS A 103 -0.82 -1.54 -14.92
C LYS A 103 -1.97 -1.38 -13.92
N VAL A 104 -2.11 -0.21 -13.29
CA VAL A 104 -3.25 0.08 -12.43
C VAL A 104 -4.55 0.05 -13.24
N LYS A 105 -4.55 0.71 -14.40
CA LYS A 105 -5.73 0.75 -15.27
C LYS A 105 -6.12 -0.66 -15.73
N GLU A 106 -5.15 -1.47 -16.16
CA GLU A 106 -5.37 -2.88 -16.53
C GLU A 106 -5.99 -3.69 -15.39
N ALA A 107 -5.46 -3.57 -14.17
CA ALA A 107 -6.00 -4.27 -13.01
C ALA A 107 -7.47 -3.92 -12.75
N TYR A 108 -7.84 -2.64 -12.77
CA TYR A 108 -9.23 -2.23 -12.58
C TYR A 108 -10.14 -2.67 -13.73
N LEU A 109 -9.65 -2.66 -14.98
CA LEU A 109 -10.39 -3.19 -16.14
C LEU A 109 -10.64 -4.70 -16.03
N ASN A 110 -9.71 -5.45 -15.42
CA ASN A 110 -9.85 -6.88 -15.12
C ASN A 110 -10.66 -7.16 -13.84
N ASN A 111 -11.27 -6.14 -13.24
CA ASN A 111 -11.99 -6.24 -11.97
C ASN A 111 -11.14 -6.77 -10.80
N GLU A 112 -9.84 -6.47 -10.82
CA GLU A 112 -8.88 -6.79 -9.76
C GLU A 112 -8.56 -5.55 -8.92
N HIS A 113 -7.98 -5.77 -7.74
CA HIS A 113 -7.49 -4.73 -6.85
C HIS A 113 -5.94 -4.71 -6.90
N PRO A 114 -5.31 -3.62 -7.35
CA PRO A 114 -3.85 -3.46 -7.25
C PRO A 114 -3.38 -3.53 -5.79
N TRP A 115 -2.23 -4.13 -5.55
CA TRP A 115 -1.62 -4.12 -4.22
C TRP A 115 -0.10 -3.94 -4.28
N PHE A 116 0.47 -3.55 -3.16
CA PHE A 116 1.88 -3.32 -2.94
C PHE A 116 2.41 -4.30 -1.91
N CYS A 117 3.58 -4.89 -2.16
CA CYS A 117 4.20 -5.70 -1.13
C CYS A 117 4.75 -4.80 -0.02
N GLN A 118 4.89 -5.37 1.18
CA GLN A 118 5.41 -4.64 2.34
C GLN A 118 6.78 -3.99 2.10
N LYS A 119 7.65 -4.61 1.31
CA LYS A 119 8.95 -4.00 0.95
C LYS A 119 8.77 -2.74 0.10
N CYS A 120 7.99 -2.81 -0.97
CA CYS A 120 7.72 -1.67 -1.84
C CYS A 120 6.90 -0.57 -1.14
N ALA A 121 6.04 -0.95 -0.19
CA ALA A 121 5.28 -0.01 0.63
C ALA A 121 6.09 0.59 1.80
N GLY A 122 7.35 0.20 1.99
CA GLY A 122 8.18 0.64 3.12
C GLY A 122 7.71 0.10 4.49
N LYS A 123 6.88 -0.94 4.52
CA LYS A 123 6.35 -1.61 5.71
C LYS A 123 7.24 -2.77 6.16
N VAL A 124 8.51 -2.42 6.41
CA VAL A 124 9.56 -3.33 6.85
C VAL A 124 10.13 -2.92 8.20
N CYS A 125 10.77 -3.88 8.86
CA CYS A 125 11.49 -3.67 10.10
C CYS A 125 12.62 -2.66 9.88
N GLN A 126 12.61 -1.58 10.66
CA GLN A 126 13.61 -0.53 10.56
C GLN A 126 15.01 -0.98 11.03
N ILE A 127 15.09 -2.10 11.77
CA ILE A 127 16.37 -2.64 12.27
C ILE A 127 17.06 -3.53 11.22
N CYS A 128 16.31 -4.42 10.56
CA CYS A 128 16.90 -5.45 9.70
C CYS A 128 16.33 -5.49 8.26
N GLY A 129 15.40 -4.60 7.92
CA GLY A 129 14.76 -4.55 6.59
C GLY A 129 13.82 -5.71 6.28
N GLN A 130 13.63 -6.66 7.21
CA GLN A 130 12.74 -7.81 7.02
C GLN A 130 11.27 -7.44 7.21
N ILE A 131 10.38 -8.31 6.76
CA ILE A 131 8.93 -8.12 6.83
C ILE A 131 8.46 -7.94 8.29
N LEU A 132 7.53 -7.01 8.49
CA LEU A 132 6.81 -6.84 9.75
C LEU A 132 5.65 -7.84 9.85
N ILE A 133 5.35 -8.34 11.05
CA ILE A 133 4.16 -9.16 11.28
C ILE A 133 2.90 -8.32 11.04
N HIS A 134 2.90 -7.10 11.57
CA HIS A 134 1.81 -6.16 11.42
C HIS A 134 2.28 -4.91 10.65
N PRO A 135 1.86 -4.71 9.38
CA PRO A 135 2.16 -3.50 8.64
C PRO A 135 1.27 -2.34 9.09
N VAL A 136 1.53 -1.82 10.28
CA VAL A 136 0.76 -0.76 10.94
C VAL A 136 0.56 0.48 10.04
N GLY A 137 -0.63 1.06 10.10
CA GLY A 137 -1.05 2.23 9.32
C GLY A 137 -1.37 1.90 7.86
N SER A 138 -1.80 0.66 7.59
CA SER A 138 -2.09 0.19 6.23
C SER A 138 -3.40 -0.58 6.19
N ASN A 139 -4.07 -0.55 5.05
CA ASN A 139 -5.13 -1.49 4.71
C ASN A 139 -4.52 -2.69 3.99
N VAL A 140 -4.77 -3.88 4.52
CA VAL A 140 -4.34 -5.14 3.94
C VAL A 140 -5.49 -5.77 3.19
N ILE A 141 -5.25 -6.22 1.95
CA ILE A 141 -6.22 -6.99 1.17
C ILE A 141 -5.93 -8.50 1.22
N TYR A 142 -6.98 -9.28 1.43
CA TYR A 142 -6.93 -10.74 1.43
C TYR A 142 -7.36 -11.33 0.08
N GLU A 143 -7.15 -12.62 -0.11
CA GLU A 143 -7.40 -13.33 -1.38
C GLU A 143 -8.85 -13.18 -1.89
N ASN A 144 -9.81 -13.11 -0.96
CA ASN A 144 -11.23 -12.93 -1.28
C ASN A 144 -11.61 -11.46 -1.54
N GLY A 145 -10.65 -10.55 -1.62
CA GLY A 145 -10.87 -9.13 -1.83
C GLY A 145 -11.37 -8.36 -0.59
N SER A 146 -11.52 -9.03 0.56
CA SER A 146 -11.77 -8.34 1.82
C SER A 146 -10.55 -7.54 2.27
N MET A 147 -10.79 -6.44 2.98
CA MET A 147 -9.74 -5.58 3.50
C MET A 147 -9.82 -5.48 5.02
N ALA A 148 -8.66 -5.43 5.68
CA ALA A 148 -8.56 -5.10 7.10
C ALA A 148 -7.59 -3.94 7.29
N HIS A 149 -8.04 -2.94 8.06
CA HIS A 149 -7.16 -1.89 8.54
C HIS A 149 -6.26 -2.42 9.65
N VAL A 150 -4.96 -2.11 9.61
CA VAL A 150 -4.00 -2.39 10.68
C VAL A 150 -3.74 -1.07 11.42
N PRO A 151 -4.44 -0.79 12.53
CA PRO A 151 -4.38 0.51 13.20
C PRO A 151 -3.04 0.76 13.89
N ALA A 152 -2.68 2.03 14.01
CA ALA A 152 -1.53 2.49 14.78
C ALA A 152 -1.91 2.72 16.25
N LEU A 153 -1.85 1.66 17.06
CA LEU A 153 -2.23 1.68 18.48
C LEU A 153 -1.02 1.81 19.42
N GLY A 154 0.10 2.37 18.94
CA GLY A 154 1.30 2.59 19.76
C GLY A 154 2.09 1.34 20.15
N TYR A 155 1.70 0.15 19.68
CA TYR A 155 2.46 -1.08 19.92
C TYR A 155 3.54 -1.32 18.86
N ASN A 156 4.54 -2.11 19.23
CA ASN A 156 5.61 -2.50 18.33
C ASN A 156 5.12 -3.54 17.29
N PRO A 157 5.27 -3.27 15.97
CA PRO A 157 4.72 -4.12 14.92
C PRO A 157 5.33 -5.53 14.80
N GLY A 158 6.49 -5.77 15.45
CA GLY A 158 7.20 -7.05 15.46
C GLY A 158 7.83 -7.42 14.11
N CYS A 159 9.03 -7.99 14.16
CA CYS A 159 9.74 -8.54 13.00
C CYS A 159 9.54 -10.05 12.91
N VAL A 160 9.44 -10.59 11.69
CA VAL A 160 9.36 -12.05 11.47
C VAL A 160 10.70 -12.76 11.57
N TYR A 161 11.82 -12.04 11.57
CA TYR A 161 13.16 -12.63 11.53
C TYR A 161 13.70 -12.88 12.93
N TYR A 162 13.92 -14.14 13.29
CA TYR A 162 14.27 -14.57 14.65
C TYR A 162 15.58 -14.00 15.20
N LYS A 163 16.52 -13.60 14.33
CA LYS A 163 17.78 -12.96 14.77
C LYS A 163 17.65 -11.44 14.94
N CYS A 164 16.50 -10.85 14.61
CA CYS A 164 16.28 -9.43 14.82
C CYS A 164 16.01 -9.17 16.29
N SER A 165 16.60 -8.12 16.86
CA SER A 165 16.25 -7.64 18.21
C SER A 165 14.78 -7.21 18.33
N ASN A 166 14.12 -6.92 17.20
CA ASN A 166 12.68 -6.68 17.14
C ASN A 166 11.85 -7.93 16.81
N PHE A 167 12.41 -9.14 16.94
CA PHE A 167 11.67 -10.36 16.69
C PHE A 167 10.49 -10.47 17.66
N ARG A 168 9.33 -10.76 17.11
CA ARG A 168 8.18 -11.26 17.85
C ARG A 168 7.80 -12.57 17.16
N GLY A 169 7.69 -13.67 17.90
CA GLY A 169 7.20 -14.91 17.32
C GLY A 169 5.87 -14.67 16.59
N ARG A 170 5.53 -15.47 15.58
CA ARG A 170 4.15 -15.48 15.10
C ARG A 170 3.31 -15.99 16.27
N GLU A 171 2.45 -15.14 16.84
CA GLU A 171 1.41 -15.62 17.72
C GLU A 171 0.60 -16.64 16.93
N SER A 172 0.74 -17.91 17.29
CA SER A 172 -0.14 -18.98 16.87
C SER A 172 -1.54 -18.59 17.32
N LYS A 173 -2.38 -18.21 16.37
CA LYS A 173 -3.82 -18.19 16.57
C LYS A 173 -4.35 -19.60 16.50
#